data_AF-A0A6G7MC73-F1
#
_entry.id   AF-A0A6G7MC73-F1
#
_cell.length_a   1.000
_cell.length_b   1.000
_cell.length_c   1.000
_cell.angle_alpha   90.00
_cell.angle_beta   90.00
_cell.angle_gamma   90.00
#
_symmetry.space_group_name_H-M   'P 1'
#
loop_
_entity.id
_entity.type
_entity.pdbx_description
1 polymer ?
#
loop_
_entity_poly.entity_id
_entity_poly.type
_entity_poly.pdbx_seq_one_letter_code
_entity_poly.pdbx_strand_id
1 'polypeptide(L)'
;NLRISEKGGSDGIHCKRSNCRIENVIWEVICEDAATNNGKTLTIVGGVAHNTTNGPGGKPDKVLQQNAKNSHTIVQGNFTLTGQHGKLWRSCGDCTNNG
;
A
#
# COMPACT_ATOMS: atom_id res chain seq x y z
N ASN A 1 -11.22 -6.92 7.29
CA ASN A 1 -12.19 -6.10 8.08
C ASN A 1 -11.46 -5.20 9.06
N LEU A 2 -10.63 -4.29 8.55
CA LEU A 2 -9.87 -3.33 9.33
C LEU A 2 -10.07 -1.94 8.73
N ARG A 3 -10.13 -0.91 9.57
CA ARG A 3 -10.18 0.49 9.14
C ARG A 3 -9.01 1.23 9.77
N ILE A 4 -8.17 1.83 8.93
CA ILE A 4 -7.00 2.62 9.34
C ILE A 4 -7.41 4.08 9.26
N SER A 5 -7.35 4.76 10.39
CA SER A 5 -7.80 6.14 10.51
C SER A 5 -6.84 7.14 9.87
N GLU A 6 -7.36 8.30 9.50
CA GLU A 6 -6.61 9.41 8.91
C GLU A 6 -5.37 9.81 9.72
N LYS A 7 -5.49 9.84 11.06
CA LYS A 7 -4.37 10.20 11.96
C LYS A 7 -3.42 9.03 12.25
N GLY A 8 -3.78 7.81 11.84
CA GLY A 8 -3.05 6.56 12.12
C GLY A 8 -2.45 5.90 10.89
N GLY A 9 -2.46 6.57 9.73
CA GLY A 9 -1.99 6.00 8.46
C GLY A 9 -0.53 5.55 8.47
N SER A 10 0.35 6.27 9.19
CA SER A 10 1.79 5.99 9.35
C SER A 10 2.42 5.38 8.08
N ASP A 11 2.96 4.16 8.17
CA ASP A 11 3.62 3.40 7.09
C ASP A 11 2.70 2.26 6.59
N GLY A 12 1.39 2.36 6.83
CA GLY A 12 0.43 1.36 6.39
C GLY A 12 0.66 -0.05 6.94
N ILE A 13 0.39 -1.08 6.13
CA ILE A 13 0.52 -2.50 6.50
C ILE A 13 1.71 -3.15 5.81
N HIS A 14 2.59 -3.81 6.57
CA HIS A 14 3.79 -4.46 6.02
C HIS A 14 3.63 -5.97 5.92
N CYS A 15 3.78 -6.52 4.72
CA CYS A 15 4.05 -7.93 4.53
C CYS A 15 5.55 -8.19 4.70
N LYS A 16 5.98 -8.71 5.86
CA LYS A 16 7.41 -8.70 6.23
C LYS A 16 8.26 -9.82 5.64
N ARG A 17 7.73 -11.03 5.40
CA ARG A 17 8.59 -12.21 5.09
C ARG A 17 7.98 -13.25 4.14
N SER A 18 6.72 -13.62 4.32
CA SER A 18 6.09 -14.75 3.61
C SER A 18 5.00 -14.28 2.64
N ASN A 19 3.91 -15.04 2.52
CA ASN A 19 2.73 -14.64 1.76
C ASN A 19 1.76 -13.95 2.72
N CYS A 20 1.26 -12.78 2.34
CA CYS A 20 0.32 -12.00 3.12
C CYS A 20 -0.94 -11.73 2.31
N ARG A 21 -2.08 -11.74 2.99
CA ARG A 21 -3.38 -11.38 2.42
C ARG A 21 -3.97 -10.23 3.21
N ILE A 22 -4.27 -9.13 2.54
CA ILE A 22 -4.94 -7.97 3.10
C ILE A 22 -6.33 -7.91 2.47
N GLU A 23 -7.36 -8.13 3.29
CA GLU A 23 -8.73 -8.32 2.81
C GLU A 23 -9.71 -7.39 3.51
N ASN A 24 -10.51 -6.70 2.69
CA ASN A 24 -11.51 -5.74 3.12
C ASN A 24 -10.96 -4.75 4.16
N VAL A 25 -9.92 -4.02 3.75
CA VAL A 25 -9.29 -2.96 4.54
C VAL A 25 -9.64 -1.60 3.94
N ILE A 26 -9.96 -0.66 4.81
CA ILE A 26 -10.23 0.74 4.46
C ILE A 26 -9.11 1.60 5.02
N TRP A 27 -8.39 2.30 4.14
CA TRP A 27 -7.47 3.37 4.52
C TRP A 27 -8.19 4.70 4.33
N GLU A 28 -8.49 5.38 5.44
CA GLU A 28 -9.24 6.64 5.42
C GLU A 28 -8.42 7.76 4.80
N VAL A 29 -7.13 7.84 5.12
CA VAL A 29 -6.17 8.67 4.38
C VAL A 29 -4.80 7.98 4.43
N ILE A 30 -4.20 7.76 3.26
CA ILE A 30 -2.83 7.26 3.15
C ILE A 30 -1.84 8.33 3.62
N CYS A 31 -0.87 7.93 4.44
CA CYS A 31 0.24 8.79 4.84
C CYS A 31 1.47 8.54 3.93
N GLU A 32 2.30 7.54 4.22
CA GLU A 32 3.44 7.18 3.35
C GLU A 32 3.02 6.25 2.19
N ASP A 33 2.53 5.06 2.53
CA ASP A 33 1.85 4.14 1.63
C ASP A 33 0.79 3.31 2.36
N ALA A 34 -0.10 2.65 1.60
CA ALA A 34 -1.17 1.84 2.19
C ALA A 34 -0.65 0.47 2.61
N ALA A 35 0.19 -0.15 1.78
CA ALA A 35 0.82 -1.42 2.09
C ALA A 35 2.17 -1.60 1.39
N THR A 36 3.11 -2.16 2.14
CA THR A 36 4.46 -2.49 1.66
C THR A 36 4.68 -4.01 1.62
N ASN A 37 5.14 -4.51 0.45
CA ASN A 37 5.58 -5.89 0.26
C ASN A 37 7.10 -6.01 0.44
N ASN A 38 7.50 -6.52 1.61
CA ASN A 38 8.86 -6.95 1.94
C ASN A 38 8.98 -8.49 1.95
N GLY A 39 7.94 -9.22 1.53
CA GLY A 39 7.84 -10.67 1.57
C GLY A 39 7.87 -11.33 0.19
N LYS A 40 7.20 -12.47 0.05
CA LYS A 40 7.10 -13.23 -1.21
C LYS A 40 5.89 -12.81 -2.03
N THR A 41 4.70 -12.88 -1.46
CA THR A 41 3.46 -12.50 -2.16
C THR A 41 2.58 -11.65 -1.27
N LEU A 42 2.24 -10.45 -1.72
CA LEU A 42 1.22 -9.62 -1.10
C LEU A 42 -0.05 -9.68 -1.95
N THR A 43 -1.16 -10.16 -1.39
CA THR A 43 -2.46 -10.17 -2.07
C THR A 43 -3.41 -9.17 -1.41
N ILE A 44 -3.86 -8.19 -2.19
CA ILE A 44 -4.92 -7.24 -1.82
C ILE A 44 -6.25 -7.76 -2.35
N VAL A 45 -7.26 -7.88 -1.47
CA VAL A 45 -8.59 -8.36 -1.83
C VAL A 45 -9.66 -7.37 -1.42
N GLY A 46 -10.20 -6.68 -2.41
CA GLY A 46 -11.15 -5.57 -2.19
C GLY A 46 -10.55 -4.49 -1.30
N GLY A 47 -11.40 -3.79 -0.58
CA GLY A 47 -11.00 -2.66 0.25
C GLY A 47 -10.95 -1.34 -0.52
N VAL A 48 -10.76 -0.27 0.22
CA VAL A 48 -10.77 1.11 -0.30
C VAL A 48 -9.57 1.86 0.25
N ALA A 49 -8.80 2.51 -0.60
CA ALA A 49 -7.73 3.38 -0.16
C ALA A 49 -7.97 4.82 -0.65
N HIS A 50 -8.18 5.71 0.30
CA HIS A 50 -8.39 7.13 0.03
C HIS A 50 -7.10 7.92 0.26
N ASN A 51 -6.88 8.95 -0.57
CA ASN A 51 -5.81 9.90 -0.37
C ASN A 51 -6.19 11.28 -0.93
N THR A 52 -5.51 12.32 -0.47
CA THR A 52 -5.74 13.72 -0.86
C THR A 52 -4.42 14.47 -0.99
N THR A 53 -4.37 15.50 -1.83
CA THR A 53 -3.15 16.26 -2.12
C THR A 53 -2.57 17.03 -0.94
N ASN A 54 -3.39 17.31 0.06
CA ASN A 54 -3.02 18.07 1.26
C ASN A 54 -3.21 17.23 2.54
N GLY A 55 -3.07 15.92 2.41
CA GLY A 55 -3.26 14.98 3.51
C GLY A 55 -2.06 14.97 4.48
N PRO A 56 -2.14 14.17 5.56
CA PRO A 56 -1.09 14.06 6.57
C PRO A 56 0.25 13.55 6.01
N GLY A 57 0.23 12.79 4.90
CA GLY A 57 1.43 12.34 4.18
C GLY A 57 2.00 13.35 3.17
N GLY A 58 1.38 14.53 3.04
CA GLY A 58 1.72 15.49 2.00
C GLY A 58 1.26 15.04 0.61
N LYS A 59 2.10 15.26 -0.41
CA LYS A 59 1.75 14.95 -1.80
C LYS A 59 1.67 13.43 -2.01
N PRO A 60 0.55 12.90 -2.57
CA PRO A 60 0.40 11.47 -2.84
C PRO A 60 1.52 10.91 -3.71
N ASP A 61 2.21 9.86 -3.24
CA ASP A 61 3.26 9.17 -3.99
C ASP A 61 2.83 7.76 -4.43
N LYS A 62 2.75 6.80 -3.50
CA LYS A 62 2.52 5.38 -3.81
C LYS A 62 1.50 4.75 -2.87
N VAL A 63 0.60 3.93 -3.41
CA VAL A 63 -0.37 3.17 -2.61
C VAL A 63 0.23 1.84 -2.18
N LEU A 64 0.82 1.09 -3.12
CA LEU A 64 1.44 -0.20 -2.87
C LEU A 64 2.94 -0.16 -3.18
N GLN A 65 3.77 -0.38 -2.17
CA GLN A 65 5.21 -0.46 -2.32
C GLN A 65 5.68 -1.91 -2.41
N GLN A 66 6.68 -2.18 -3.25
CA GLN A 66 7.33 -3.49 -3.31
C GLN A 66 8.85 -3.34 -3.24
N ASN A 67 9.43 -3.82 -2.14
CA ASN A 67 10.87 -3.75 -1.87
C ASN A 67 11.57 -5.09 -2.09
N ALA A 68 10.86 -6.21 -1.88
CA ALA A 68 11.47 -7.53 -1.97
C ALA A 68 11.73 -7.97 -3.42
N LYS A 69 12.90 -8.57 -3.66
CA LYS A 69 13.22 -9.25 -4.93
C LYS A 69 12.44 -10.55 -5.06
N ASN A 70 12.23 -10.99 -6.30
CA ASN A 70 11.50 -12.23 -6.61
C ASN A 70 10.15 -12.32 -5.87
N SER A 71 9.46 -11.18 -5.79
CA SER A 71 8.19 -11.05 -5.07
C SER A 71 7.07 -10.60 -6.00
N HIS A 72 5.83 -10.88 -5.59
CA HIS A 72 4.63 -10.55 -6.35
C HIS A 72 3.65 -9.77 -5.50
N THR A 73 3.07 -8.71 -6.06
CA THR A 73 1.89 -8.06 -5.50
C THR A 73 0.70 -8.33 -6.42
N ILE A 74 -0.37 -8.89 -5.85
CA ILE A 74 -1.59 -9.28 -6.55
C ILE A 74 -2.72 -8.40 -6.04
N VAL A 75 -3.46 -7.77 -6.94
CA VAL A 75 -4.63 -6.94 -6.61
C VAL A 75 -5.86 -7.56 -7.25
N GLN A 76 -6.86 -7.91 -6.43
CA GLN A 76 -8.10 -8.54 -6.88
C GLN A 76 -9.30 -8.08 -6.05
N GLY A 77 -10.51 -8.51 -6.44
CA GLY A 77 -11.73 -8.20 -5.68
C GLY A 77 -12.15 -6.73 -5.73
N ASN A 78 -11.79 -6.01 -6.81
CA ASN A 78 -12.14 -4.61 -7.03
C ASN A 78 -11.62 -3.65 -5.93
N PHE A 79 -10.35 -3.79 -5.56
CA PHE A 79 -9.67 -2.80 -4.72
C PHE A 79 -9.79 -1.40 -5.36
N THR A 80 -10.35 -0.46 -4.60
CA THR A 80 -10.76 0.84 -5.15
C THR A 80 -9.93 1.96 -4.56
N LEU A 81 -9.36 2.80 -5.43
CA LEU A 81 -8.72 4.06 -5.04
C LEU A 81 -9.73 5.21 -5.14
N THR A 82 -9.76 6.08 -4.14
CA THR A 82 -10.62 7.29 -4.14
C THR A 82 -9.83 8.54 -3.79
N GLY A 83 -10.26 9.71 -4.31
CA GLY A 83 -9.51 10.95 -4.13
C GLY A 83 -8.34 11.08 -5.11
N GLN A 84 -7.22 11.64 -4.66
CA GLN A 84 -6.05 11.91 -5.49
C GLN A 84 -4.87 11.01 -5.11
N HIS A 85 -4.27 10.36 -6.10
CA HIS A 85 -3.19 9.39 -5.91
C HIS A 85 -2.03 9.67 -6.85
N GLY A 86 -0.82 9.26 -6.43
CA GLY A 86 0.35 9.28 -7.30
C GLY A 86 0.42 8.02 -8.17
N LYS A 87 0.75 6.87 -7.56
CA LYS A 87 0.93 5.58 -8.22
C LYS A 87 0.19 4.50 -7.45
N LEU A 88 -0.53 3.63 -8.15
CA LEU A 88 -1.17 2.47 -7.55
C LEU A 88 -0.12 1.51 -6.97
N TRP A 89 0.94 1.23 -7.72
CA TRP A 89 1.99 0.31 -7.31
C TRP A 89 3.35 0.78 -7.84
N ARG A 90 4.41 0.54 -7.06
CA ARG A 90 5.79 0.81 -7.48
C ARG A 90 6.75 -0.22 -6.89
N SER A 91 7.54 -0.87 -7.76
CA SER A 91 8.78 -1.53 -7.35
C SER A 91 9.81 -0.48 -6.92
N CYS A 92 10.59 -0.73 -5.87
CA CYS A 92 11.54 0.25 -5.35
C CYS A 92 12.58 0.71 -6.40
N GLY A 93 12.76 2.02 -6.56
CA GLY A 93 13.63 2.60 -7.59
C GLY A 93 15.11 2.71 -7.18
N ASP A 94 15.36 2.86 -5.89
CA ASP A 94 16.63 3.29 -5.30
C ASP A 94 16.95 2.60 -3.97
N CYS A 95 16.28 1.47 -3.68
CA CYS A 95 16.53 0.70 -2.47
C CYS A 95 17.98 0.22 -2.37
N THR A 96 18.49 0.12 -1.14
CA THR A 96 19.76 -0.58 -0.88
C THR A 96 19.66 -2.02 -1.38
N ASN A 97 20.70 -2.50 -2.06
CA ASN A 97 20.71 -3.81 -2.73
C ASN A 97 19.57 -3.96 -3.76
N ASN A 98 19.26 -2.91 -4.53
CA ASN A 98 18.22 -2.96 -5.55
C ASN A 98 18.45 -4.09 -6.58
N GLY A 99 17.38 -4.55 -7.23
CA GLY A 99 17.45 -5.53 -8.33
C GLY A 99 16.12 -6.19 -8.63
#